data_AF-A0A1B6MFL5-F1
#
_entry.id   AF-A0A1B6MFL5-F1
#
_cell.length_a   1.000
_cell.length_b   1.000
_cell.length_c   1.000
_cell.angle_alpha   90.00
_cell.angle_beta   90.00
_cell.angle_gamma   90.00
#
_symmetry.space_group_name_H-M   'P 1'
#
loop_
_entity.id
_entity.type
_entity.pdbx_description
1 polymer ?
#
loop_
_entity_poly.entity_id
_entity_poly.type
_entity_poly.pdbx_seq_one_letter_code
_entity_poly.pdbx_strand_id
1 'polypeptide(L)'
;FAFSCGMNQLLWYYADMEKQRCLSVSNSAPPPSGNKTTTDPDACLVWRRFANLFETIQTLFWAAFGLVDLDNFELAGIKSFTRFWGMLMFGSYSVINIVVLLNLLIAMMNHSYQLISERADIEWRFARSRLWISYFEEGGTVPPPFNVIPTPKSLWYFLMWIQRKICGHSRAAKKEHMRTIRVNIILRKVKQASE
;
A
#
# COMPACT_ATOMS: atom_id res chain seq x y z
N PHE A 1 -18.73 -7.97 5.33
CA PHE A 1 -19.08 -7.20 6.55
C PHE A 1 -20.43 -7.64 7.13
N ALA A 2 -21.56 -7.46 6.44
CA ALA A 2 -22.89 -7.84 6.99
C ALA A 2 -22.97 -9.29 7.49
N PHE A 3 -22.56 -10.26 6.66
CA PHE A 3 -22.47 -11.67 7.05
C PHE A 3 -21.49 -11.91 8.20
N SER A 4 -20.36 -11.21 8.21
CA SER A 4 -19.35 -11.29 9.28
C SER A 4 -19.90 -10.83 10.62
N CYS A 5 -20.67 -9.74 10.66
CA CYS A 5 -21.34 -9.27 11.87
C CYS A 5 -22.38 -10.27 12.37
N GLY A 6 -23.21 -10.80 11.45
CA GLY A 6 -24.23 -11.78 11.80
C GLY A 6 -23.65 -13.09 12.34
N MET A 7 -22.59 -13.60 11.72
CA MET A 7 -21.91 -14.81 12.17
C MET A 7 -21.15 -14.59 13.49
N ASN A 8 -20.44 -13.47 13.64
CA ASN A 8 -19.78 -13.13 14.90
C ASN A 8 -20.80 -13.01 16.04
N GLN A 9 -21.93 -12.33 15.82
CA GLN A 9 -22.99 -12.21 16.83
C GLN A 9 -23.57 -13.57 17.26
N LEU A 10 -23.66 -14.54 16.33
CA LEU A 10 -24.20 -15.86 16.61
C LEU A 10 -23.20 -16.80 17.28
N LEU A 11 -21.92 -16.74 16.88
CA LEU A 11 -20.91 -17.74 17.22
C LEU A 11 -19.87 -17.28 18.25
N TRP A 12 -19.75 -15.98 18.53
CA TRP A 12 -18.72 -15.44 19.44
C TRP A 12 -18.74 -16.09 20.82
N TYR A 13 -19.93 -16.30 21.39
CA TYR A 13 -20.07 -16.96 22.70
C TYR A 13 -19.53 -18.40 22.69
N TYR A 14 -19.86 -19.16 21.64
CA TYR A 14 -19.39 -20.55 21.51
C TYR A 14 -17.89 -20.59 21.22
N ALA A 15 -17.36 -19.62 20.47
CA ALA A 15 -15.93 -19.51 20.22
C ALA A 15 -15.16 -19.21 21.51
N ASP A 16 -15.70 -18.39 22.41
CA ASP A 16 -15.06 -18.17 23.73
C ASP A 16 -15.10 -19.42 24.61
N MET A 17 -16.19 -20.20 24.58
CA MET A 17 -16.21 -21.50 25.29
C MET A 17 -15.18 -22.48 24.71
N GLU A 18 -15.03 -22.55 23.39
CA GLU A 18 -14.03 -23.39 22.73
C GLU A 18 -12.60 -22.94 23.06
N LYS A 19 -12.38 -21.62 23.17
CA LYS A 19 -11.10 -21.05 23.60
C LYS A 19 -10.73 -21.49 25.01
N GLN A 20 -11.69 -21.51 25.95
CA GLN A 20 -11.43 -22.01 27.32
C GLN A 20 -11.07 -23.51 27.32
N ARG A 21 -11.69 -24.30 26.43
CA ARG A 21 -11.34 -25.72 26.23
C ARG A 21 -9.94 -25.89 25.66
N CYS A 22 -9.53 -25.06 24.71
CA CYS A 22 -8.16 -25.04 24.20
C CYS A 22 -7.14 -24.70 25.31
N LEU A 23 -7.44 -23.70 26.16
CA LEU A 23 -6.58 -23.32 27.28
C LEU A 23 -6.46 -24.42 28.34
N SER A 24 -7.55 -25.13 28.64
CA SER A 24 -7.52 -26.24 29.61
C SER A 24 -6.69 -27.42 29.12
N VAL A 25 -6.79 -27.77 27.83
CA VAL A 25 -5.97 -28.81 27.19
C VAL A 25 -4.49 -28.41 27.18
N SER A 26 -4.19 -27.14 26.89
CA SER A 26 -2.80 -26.64 26.88
C SER A 26 -2.14 -26.62 28.26
N ASN A 27 -2.92 -26.51 29.34
CA ASN A 27 -2.42 -26.51 30.71
C ASN A 27 -2.33 -27.91 31.33
N SER A 28 -2.98 -28.92 30.75
CA SER A 28 -2.80 -30.32 31.12
C SER A 28 -1.53 -30.88 30.46
N ALA A 29 -0.56 -31.31 31.24
CA ALA A 29 0.67 -31.95 30.76
C ALA A 29 0.36 -33.12 29.80
N PRO A 30 1.21 -33.39 28.78
CA PRO A 30 0.99 -34.49 27.86
C PRO A 30 0.93 -35.82 28.65
N PRO A 31 -0.06 -36.70 28.38
CA PRO A 31 -0.16 -37.96 29.08
C PRO A 31 1.08 -38.83 28.78
N PRO A 32 1.67 -39.50 29.80
CA PRO A 32 2.64 -40.54 29.55
C PRO A 32 1.87 -41.73 28.96
N SER A 33 2.42 -42.34 27.92
CA SER A 33 1.91 -43.53 27.22
C SER A 33 0.80 -43.31 26.17
N GLY A 34 1.21 -43.34 24.89
CA GLY A 34 0.80 -44.39 23.94
C GLY A 34 -0.64 -44.45 23.45
N ASN A 35 -1.61 -43.78 24.06
CA ASN A 35 -2.99 -43.75 23.58
C ASN A 35 -3.28 -42.34 23.09
N LYS A 36 -3.33 -42.16 21.76
CA LYS A 36 -3.97 -41.00 21.11
C LYS A 36 -5.45 -41.01 21.48
N THR A 37 -5.79 -40.63 22.70
CA THR A 37 -7.15 -40.23 23.05
C THR A 37 -7.37 -38.90 22.36
N THR A 38 -7.81 -38.93 21.09
CA THR A 38 -8.49 -37.83 20.38
C THR A 38 -8.21 -36.45 20.95
N THR A 39 -6.93 -36.09 21.00
CA THR A 39 -6.54 -34.71 21.25
C THR A 39 -7.04 -34.00 20.01
N ASP A 40 -7.89 -33.02 20.22
CA ASP A 40 -8.54 -32.22 19.19
C ASP A 40 -7.65 -31.00 18.97
N PRO A 41 -6.52 -31.09 18.22
CA PRO A 41 -5.67 -29.93 17.94
C PRO A 41 -6.44 -28.85 17.18
N ASP A 42 -7.54 -29.24 16.55
CA ASP A 42 -8.40 -28.39 15.76
C ASP A 42 -9.23 -27.44 16.63
N ALA A 43 -9.58 -27.81 17.87
CA ALA A 43 -10.28 -26.91 18.79
C ALA A 43 -9.54 -25.58 18.99
N CYS A 44 -8.20 -25.63 19.14
CA CYS A 44 -7.33 -24.45 19.27
C CYS A 44 -7.21 -23.61 17.98
N LEU A 45 -7.55 -24.17 16.81
CA LEU A 45 -7.53 -23.48 15.52
C LEU A 45 -8.91 -22.91 15.17
N VAL A 46 -9.98 -23.63 15.53
CA VAL A 46 -11.38 -23.31 15.19
C VAL A 46 -11.87 -22.09 15.97
N TRP A 47 -11.56 -21.98 17.28
CA TRP A 47 -12.08 -20.88 18.12
C TRP A 47 -11.68 -19.49 17.58
N ARG A 48 -10.48 -19.37 17.01
CA ARG A 48 -9.95 -18.10 16.51
C ARG A 48 -10.80 -17.52 15.38
N ARG A 49 -11.46 -18.39 14.60
CA ARG A 49 -12.20 -18.01 13.38
C ARG A 49 -13.42 -17.12 13.64
N PHE A 50 -14.03 -17.25 14.81
CA PHE A 50 -15.22 -16.49 15.23
C PHE A 50 -14.99 -15.71 16.54
N ALA A 51 -13.74 -15.59 16.99
CA ALA A 51 -13.39 -14.92 18.24
C ALA A 51 -13.60 -13.41 18.20
N ASN A 52 -13.40 -12.80 17.03
CA ASN A 52 -13.53 -11.37 16.80
C ASN A 52 -14.16 -11.11 15.44
N LEU A 53 -14.74 -9.92 15.27
CA LEU A 53 -15.31 -9.51 13.99
C LEU A 53 -14.27 -9.52 12.87
N PHE A 54 -13.03 -9.08 13.16
CA PHE A 54 -11.96 -9.04 12.16
C PHE A 54 -11.51 -10.45 11.73
N GLU A 55 -11.34 -11.37 12.67
CA GLU A 55 -11.04 -12.78 12.37
C GLU A 55 -12.18 -13.42 11.57
N THR A 56 -13.44 -13.11 11.90
CA THR A 56 -14.62 -13.55 11.13
C THR A 56 -14.62 -13.00 9.70
N ILE A 57 -14.15 -11.76 9.49
CA ILE A 57 -13.98 -11.20 8.14
C ILE A 57 -12.89 -11.95 7.37
N GLN A 58 -11.76 -12.24 8.01
CA GLN A 58 -10.67 -13.00 7.40
C GLN A 58 -11.10 -14.42 7.04
N THR A 59 -11.86 -15.09 7.89
CA THR A 59 -12.34 -16.46 7.62
C THR A 59 -13.34 -16.49 6.47
N LEU A 60 -14.25 -15.52 6.40
CA LEU A 60 -15.13 -15.36 5.23
C LEU A 60 -14.34 -15.06 3.95
N PHE A 61 -13.28 -14.26 4.02
CA PHE A 61 -12.39 -14.04 2.87
C PHE A 61 -11.74 -15.35 2.39
N TRP A 62 -11.18 -16.15 3.30
CA TRP A 62 -10.60 -17.46 2.94
C TRP A 62 -11.67 -18.46 2.46
N ALA A 63 -12.89 -18.35 2.97
CA ALA A 63 -14.02 -19.16 2.50
C ALA A 63 -14.39 -18.85 1.03
N ALA A 64 -14.15 -17.64 0.54
CA ALA A 64 -14.36 -17.31 -0.87
C ALA A 64 -13.48 -18.15 -1.82
N PHE A 65 -12.33 -18.63 -1.34
CA PHE A 65 -11.44 -19.54 -2.06
C PHE A 65 -11.70 -21.03 -1.77
N GLY A 66 -12.70 -21.35 -0.94
CA GLY A 66 -13.01 -22.74 -0.55
C GLY A 66 -12.05 -23.33 0.49
N LEU A 67 -11.30 -22.50 1.24
CA LEU A 67 -10.35 -22.95 2.26
C LEU A 67 -10.97 -23.11 3.67
N VAL A 68 -12.30 -23.07 3.77
CA VAL A 68 -13.04 -23.16 5.04
C VAL A 68 -14.09 -24.25 4.93
N ASP A 69 -13.90 -25.32 5.70
CA ASP A 69 -14.78 -26.49 5.74
C ASP A 69 -15.99 -26.29 6.67
N LEU A 70 -17.02 -27.13 6.49
CA LEU A 70 -18.22 -27.11 7.32
C LEU A 70 -17.97 -27.62 8.75
N ASP A 71 -16.90 -28.38 8.97
CA ASP A 71 -16.53 -28.93 10.28
C ASP A 71 -16.14 -27.82 11.27
N ASN A 72 -15.76 -26.65 10.76
CA ASN A 72 -15.45 -25.47 11.58
C ASN A 72 -16.66 -24.87 12.31
N PHE A 73 -17.88 -25.33 12.00
CA PHE A 73 -19.10 -24.95 12.71
C PHE A 73 -19.46 -25.90 13.87
N GLU A 74 -18.67 -26.96 14.08
CA GLU A 74 -18.82 -27.90 15.19
C GLU A 74 -18.15 -27.37 16.46
N LEU A 75 -18.72 -26.34 17.07
CA LEU A 75 -18.22 -25.78 18.33
C LEU A 75 -18.81 -26.50 19.55
N ALA A 76 -18.05 -26.59 20.64
CA ALA A 76 -18.48 -27.17 21.90
C ALA A 76 -19.71 -26.45 22.46
N GLY A 77 -20.73 -27.23 22.81
CA GLY A 77 -21.98 -26.72 23.38
C GLY A 77 -22.96 -26.14 22.36
N ILE A 78 -22.67 -26.19 21.06
CA ILE A 78 -23.62 -25.72 20.03
C ILE A 78 -24.84 -26.64 19.95
N LYS A 79 -26.03 -26.05 20.04
CA LYS A 79 -27.29 -26.77 19.81
C LYS A 79 -27.56 -26.89 18.30
N SER A 80 -28.32 -27.91 17.91
CA SER A 80 -28.70 -28.15 16.50
C SER A 80 -29.33 -26.93 15.83
N PHE A 81 -30.15 -26.16 16.56
CA PHE A 81 -30.77 -24.94 16.06
C PHE A 81 -29.76 -23.87 15.65
N THR A 82 -28.84 -23.49 16.54
CA THR A 82 -27.83 -22.47 16.26
C THR A 82 -26.87 -22.93 15.16
N ARG A 83 -26.51 -24.22 15.17
CA ARG A 83 -25.66 -24.82 14.13
C ARG A 83 -26.30 -24.69 12.75
N PHE A 84 -27.60 -24.98 12.63
CA PHE A 84 -28.34 -24.84 11.37
C PHE A 84 -28.27 -23.41 10.83
N TRP A 85 -28.54 -22.41 11.67
CA TRP A 85 -28.47 -21.01 11.27
C TRP A 85 -27.05 -20.57 10.90
N GLY A 86 -26.02 -21.04 11.61
CA GLY A 86 -24.62 -20.77 11.26
C GLY A 86 -24.25 -21.31 9.88
N MET A 87 -24.60 -22.56 9.60
CA MET A 87 -24.38 -23.19 8.29
C MET A 87 -25.21 -22.51 7.18
N LEU A 88 -26.45 -22.11 7.46
CA LEU A 88 -27.31 -21.41 6.50
C LEU A 88 -26.77 -20.02 6.14
N MET A 89 -26.30 -19.25 7.13
CA MET A 89 -25.68 -17.93 6.91
C MET A 89 -24.37 -18.05 6.11
N PHE A 90 -23.56 -19.07 6.40
CA PHE A 90 -22.34 -19.35 5.64
C PHE A 90 -22.62 -19.83 4.20
N GLY A 91 -23.62 -20.70 4.02
CA GLY A 91 -24.03 -21.19 2.70
C GLY A 91 -24.58 -20.07 1.83
N SER A 92 -25.47 -19.23 2.36
CA SER A 92 -26.00 -18.07 1.64
C SER A 92 -24.91 -17.05 1.29
N TYR A 93 -23.96 -16.80 2.19
CA TYR A 93 -22.77 -16.01 1.89
C TYR A 93 -21.99 -16.58 0.68
N SER A 94 -21.72 -17.89 0.70
CA SER A 94 -20.94 -18.54 -0.36
C SER A 94 -21.64 -18.49 -1.71
N VAL A 95 -22.96 -18.71 -1.75
CA VAL A 95 -23.76 -18.58 -2.97
C VAL A 95 -23.73 -17.15 -3.50
N ILE A 96 -23.98 -16.16 -2.66
CA ILE A 96 -23.97 -14.75 -3.10
C ILE A 96 -22.58 -14.36 -3.58
N ASN A 97 -21.52 -14.72 -2.86
CA ASN A 97 -20.16 -14.31 -3.20
C ASN A 97 -19.63 -15.01 -4.47
N ILE A 98 -19.68 -16.35 -4.48
CA ILE A 98 -19.04 -17.15 -5.54
C ILE A 98 -19.94 -17.26 -6.77
N VAL A 99 -21.25 -17.46 -6.60
CA VAL A 99 -22.15 -17.70 -7.75
C VAL A 99 -22.68 -16.39 -8.31
N VAL A 100 -23.05 -15.42 -7.47
CA VAL A 100 -23.68 -14.18 -7.96
C VAL A 100 -22.62 -13.11 -8.23
N LEU A 101 -21.87 -12.67 -7.21
CA LEU A 101 -20.97 -11.53 -7.33
C LEU A 101 -19.81 -11.79 -8.30
N LEU A 102 -19.19 -12.98 -8.25
CA LEU A 102 -18.10 -13.34 -9.16
C LEU A 102 -18.57 -13.35 -10.61
N ASN A 103 -19.74 -13.94 -10.90
CA ASN A 103 -20.30 -13.97 -12.25
C ASN A 103 -20.66 -12.56 -12.76
N LEU A 104 -21.20 -11.71 -11.90
CA LEU A 104 -21.46 -10.31 -12.25
C LEU A 104 -20.16 -9.53 -12.48
N LEU A 105 -19.12 -9.79 -11.70
CA LEU A 105 -17.79 -9.19 -11.89
C LEU A 105 -17.20 -9.59 -13.23
N ILE A 106 -17.25 -10.88 -13.59
CA ILE A 106 -16.80 -11.38 -14.90
C ILE A 106 -17.61 -10.71 -16.01
N ALA A 107 -18.94 -10.62 -15.87
CA ALA A 107 -19.80 -9.98 -16.86
C ALA A 107 -19.43 -8.50 -17.08
N MET A 108 -19.23 -7.74 -16.00
CA MET A 108 -18.81 -6.35 -16.07
C MET A 108 -17.41 -6.20 -16.66
N MET A 109 -16.46 -7.05 -16.26
CA MET A 109 -15.11 -7.07 -16.81
C MET A 109 -15.13 -7.35 -18.31
N ASN A 110 -15.90 -8.33 -18.77
CA ASN A 110 -16.02 -8.67 -20.18
C ASN A 110 -16.58 -7.48 -20.99
N HIS A 111 -17.65 -6.84 -20.51
CA HIS A 111 -18.20 -5.65 -21.15
C HIS A 111 -17.19 -4.49 -21.17
N SER A 112 -16.51 -4.22 -20.06
CA SER A 112 -15.48 -3.17 -20.01
C SER A 112 -14.27 -3.48 -20.90
N TYR A 113 -13.89 -4.75 -21.02
CA TYR A 113 -12.79 -5.20 -21.87
C TYR A 113 -13.12 -4.97 -23.34
N GLN A 114 -14.35 -5.26 -23.78
CA GLN A 114 -14.78 -4.99 -25.15
C GLN A 114 -14.63 -3.50 -25.50
N LEU A 115 -15.10 -2.61 -24.62
CA LEU A 115 -14.98 -1.15 -24.82
C LEU A 115 -13.53 -0.67 -24.87
N ILE A 116 -12.66 -1.18 -23.99
CA ILE A 116 -11.25 -0.78 -23.92
C ILE A 116 -10.47 -1.35 -25.12
N SER A 117 -10.77 -2.58 -25.53
CA SER A 117 -10.08 -3.26 -26.63
C SER A 117 -10.20 -2.51 -27.96
N GLU A 118 -11.30 -1.78 -28.20
CA GLU A 118 -11.48 -0.98 -29.42
C GLU A 118 -10.45 0.17 -29.55
N ARG A 119 -9.95 0.68 -28.41
CA ARG A 119 -8.99 1.80 -28.36
C ARG A 119 -7.61 1.40 -27.86
N ALA A 120 -7.42 0.11 -27.51
CA ALA A 120 -6.22 -0.40 -26.88
C ALA A 120 -4.93 -0.11 -27.68
N ASP A 121 -4.98 -0.20 -29.01
CA ASP A 121 -3.82 0.11 -29.86
C ASP A 121 -3.37 1.58 -29.76
N ILE A 122 -4.34 2.50 -29.70
CA ILE A 122 -4.06 3.94 -29.62
C ILE A 122 -3.50 4.26 -28.23
N GLU A 123 -4.13 3.75 -27.17
CA GLU A 123 -3.70 3.95 -25.79
C GLU A 123 -2.33 3.33 -25.52
N TRP A 124 -2.07 2.12 -26.03
CA TRP A 124 -0.77 1.46 -25.94
C TRP A 124 0.31 2.25 -26.66
N ARG A 125 0.07 2.71 -27.89
CA ARG A 125 1.03 3.54 -28.64
C ARG A 125 1.30 4.87 -27.94
N PHE A 126 0.29 5.46 -27.31
CA PHE A 126 0.42 6.69 -26.51
C PHE A 126 1.23 6.45 -25.23
N ALA A 127 0.96 5.38 -24.48
CA ALA A 127 1.76 5.00 -23.32
C ALA A 127 3.22 4.73 -23.71
N ARG A 128 3.42 4.08 -24.85
CA ARG A 128 4.76 3.82 -25.40
C ARG A 128 5.47 5.12 -25.77
N SER A 129 4.83 6.06 -26.48
CA SER A 129 5.48 7.34 -26.80
C SER A 129 5.79 8.16 -25.54
N ARG A 130 4.90 8.15 -24.55
CA ARG A 130 5.13 8.75 -23.22
C ARG A 130 6.31 8.14 -22.47
N LEU A 131 6.53 6.83 -22.60
CA LEU A 131 7.72 6.20 -22.07
C LEU A 131 8.96 6.68 -22.82
N TRP A 132 8.95 6.69 -24.15
CA TRP A 132 10.10 7.11 -24.96
C TRP A 132 10.49 8.56 -24.69
N ILE A 133 9.53 9.49 -24.58
CA ILE A 133 9.83 10.90 -24.27
C ILE A 133 10.46 11.05 -22.88
N SER A 134 10.05 10.23 -21.90
CA SER A 134 10.67 10.23 -20.56
C SER A 134 12.14 9.81 -20.57
N TYR A 135 12.59 9.05 -21.57
CA TYR A 135 14.00 8.69 -21.78
C TYR A 135 14.76 9.70 -22.64
N PHE A 136 14.07 10.47 -23.48
CA PHE A 136 14.70 11.52 -24.31
C PHE A 136 15.00 12.81 -23.53
N GLU A 137 14.26 13.10 -22.45
CA GLU A 137 14.58 14.23 -21.59
C GLU A 137 15.91 13.96 -20.84
N GLU A 138 16.92 14.80 -21.10
CA GLU A 138 18.33 14.66 -20.72
C GLU A 138 18.64 14.63 -19.19
N GLY A 139 17.64 14.40 -18.33
CA GLY A 139 17.77 14.41 -16.87
C GLY A 139 18.36 13.15 -16.24
N GLY A 140 18.53 12.06 -16.99
CA GLY A 140 18.93 10.75 -16.46
C GLY A 140 19.77 9.94 -17.45
N THR A 141 20.87 10.51 -17.96
CA THR A 141 21.78 9.86 -18.94
C THR A 141 22.51 8.62 -18.40
N VAL A 142 22.25 8.22 -17.16
CA VAL A 142 22.83 7.06 -16.49
C VAL A 142 21.74 6.26 -15.77
N PRO A 143 21.69 4.93 -15.92
CA PRO A 143 20.72 4.10 -15.19
C PRO A 143 20.98 4.20 -13.67
N PRO A 144 19.94 4.18 -12.81
CA PRO A 144 20.15 3.95 -11.37
C PRO A 144 20.90 2.61 -11.21
N PRO A 145 22.05 2.51 -10.49
CA PRO A 145 22.58 3.33 -9.39
C PRO A 145 23.62 4.41 -9.77
N PHE A 146 23.95 4.60 -11.04
CA PHE A 146 25.02 5.52 -11.47
C PHE A 146 24.59 7.00 -11.52
N ASN A 147 23.32 7.29 -11.26
CA ASN A 147 22.75 8.64 -11.13
C ASN A 147 23.18 9.39 -9.84
N VAL A 148 23.95 8.74 -8.95
CA VAL A 148 24.46 9.35 -7.70
C VAL A 148 25.79 10.06 -7.91
N ILE A 149 26.59 9.67 -8.92
CA ILE A 149 27.84 10.35 -9.23
C ILE A 149 27.48 11.56 -10.11
N PRO A 150 27.59 12.81 -9.60
CA PRO A 150 27.27 13.98 -10.39
C PRO A 150 28.14 13.96 -11.65
N THR A 151 27.50 13.99 -12.82
CA THR A 151 28.24 13.98 -14.08
C THR A 151 29.20 15.18 -14.12
N PRO A 152 30.41 15.03 -14.69
CA PRO A 152 31.41 16.11 -14.73
C PRO A 152 30.89 17.38 -15.42
N LYS A 153 29.88 17.25 -16.30
CA LYS A 153 29.14 18.38 -16.89
C LYS A 153 28.32 19.15 -15.86
N SER A 154 27.60 18.47 -14.95
CA SER A 154 26.80 19.11 -13.89
C SER A 154 27.69 19.90 -12.92
N LEU A 155 28.83 19.34 -12.53
CA LEU A 155 29.83 20.04 -11.70
C LEU A 155 30.39 21.29 -12.38
N TRP A 156 30.65 21.22 -13.70
CA TRP A 156 31.12 22.38 -14.47
C TRP A 156 30.07 23.51 -14.53
N TYR A 157 28.80 23.18 -14.79
CA TYR A 157 27.72 24.17 -14.79
C TYR A 157 27.51 24.79 -13.39
N PHE A 158 27.63 23.99 -12.33
CA PHE A 158 27.53 24.46 -10.94
C PHE A 158 28.68 25.42 -10.58
N LEU A 159 29.92 25.09 -10.95
CA LEU A 159 31.08 25.98 -10.76
C LEU A 159 30.94 27.29 -11.55
N MET A 160 30.48 27.22 -12.80
CA MET A 160 30.20 28.43 -13.58
C MET A 160 29.07 29.28 -12.97
N TRP A 161 28.04 28.66 -12.41
CA TRP A 161 26.95 29.37 -11.72
C TRP A 161 27.45 30.08 -10.45
N ILE A 162 28.28 29.41 -9.65
CA ILE A 162 28.95 30.01 -8.48
C ILE A 162 29.85 31.17 -8.90
N GLN A 163 30.69 30.98 -9.92
CA GLN A 163 31.57 32.02 -10.43
C GLN A 163 30.78 33.24 -10.93
N ARG A 164 29.66 33.05 -11.62
CA ARG A 164 28.79 34.16 -12.06
C ARG A 164 28.15 34.89 -10.90
N LYS A 165 27.73 34.20 -9.83
CA LYS A 165 27.15 34.82 -8.63
C LYS A 165 28.18 35.63 -7.83
N ILE A 166 29.39 35.11 -7.67
CA ILE A 166 30.47 35.77 -6.91
C ILE A 166 31.11 36.90 -7.72
N CYS A 167 31.47 36.67 -9.00
CA CYS A 167 32.04 37.70 -9.86
C CYS A 167 31.01 38.76 -10.29
N GLY A 168 29.70 38.44 -10.30
CA GLY A 168 28.62 39.41 -10.53
C GLY A 168 28.54 40.46 -9.42
N HIS A 169 28.68 40.05 -8.16
CA HIS A 169 28.78 40.97 -7.01
C HIS A 169 30.09 41.76 -7.03
N SER A 170 31.22 41.12 -7.35
CA SER A 170 32.52 41.79 -7.45
C SER A 170 32.54 42.86 -8.56
N ARG A 171 31.91 42.60 -9.71
CA ARG A 171 31.77 43.58 -10.80
C ARG A 171 30.85 44.74 -10.45
N ALA A 172 29.75 44.50 -9.73
CA ALA A 172 28.85 45.55 -9.26
C ALA A 172 29.54 46.46 -8.22
N ALA A 173 30.22 45.86 -7.23
CA ALA A 173 30.97 46.61 -6.21
C ALA A 173 32.12 47.43 -6.81
N LYS A 174 32.86 46.88 -7.80
CA LYS A 174 33.94 47.59 -8.49
C LYS A 174 33.42 48.77 -9.34
N LYS A 175 32.22 48.65 -9.91
CA LYS A 175 31.57 49.72 -10.69
C LYS A 175 31.11 50.88 -9.81
N GLU A 176 30.54 50.58 -8.64
CA GLU A 176 30.14 51.60 -7.65
C GLU A 176 31.37 52.34 -7.08
N HIS A 177 32.43 51.61 -6.69
CA HIS A 177 33.67 52.24 -6.19
C HIS A 177 34.32 53.18 -7.22
N MET A 178 34.33 52.81 -8.51
CA MET A 178 34.84 53.68 -9.58
C MET A 178 33.98 54.93 -9.80
N ARG A 179 32.66 54.85 -9.59
CA ARG A 179 31.77 56.03 -9.66
C ARG A 179 32.08 57.02 -8.54
N THR A 180 32.28 56.54 -7.30
CA THR A 180 32.62 57.40 -6.15
C THR A 180 33.94 58.13 -6.36
N ILE A 181 34.98 57.45 -6.88
CA ILE A 181 36.26 58.10 -7.21
C ILE A 181 36.07 59.20 -8.25
N ARG A 182 35.31 58.94 -9.31
CA ARG A 182 35.06 59.94 -10.36
C ARG A 182 34.33 61.17 -9.81
N VAL A 183 33.32 60.98 -8.97
CA VAL A 183 32.59 62.10 -8.33
C VAL A 183 33.51 62.92 -7.41
N ASN A 184 34.34 62.26 -6.60
CA ASN A 184 35.30 62.95 -5.73
C ASN A 184 36.35 63.75 -6.51
N ILE A 185 36.82 63.25 -7.66
CA ILE A 185 37.73 64.00 -8.53
C ILE A 185 37.03 65.25 -9.09
N ILE A 186 35.77 65.13 -9.55
CA ILE A 186 35.00 66.27 -10.07
C ILE A 186 34.78 67.31 -8.98
N LEU A 187 34.35 66.92 -7.78
CA LEU A 187 34.14 67.85 -6.66
C LEU A 187 35.42 68.59 -6.26
N ARG A 188 36.58 67.91 -6.26
CA ARG A 188 37.88 68.56 -6.02
C ARG A 188 38.21 69.60 -7.10
N LYS A 189 37.95 69.29 -8.38
CA LYS A 189 38.16 70.24 -9.48
C LYS A 189 37.23 71.44 -9.40
N VAL A 190 35.96 71.26 -9.03
CA VAL A 190 35.01 72.36 -8.85
C VAL A 190 35.43 73.26 -7.68
N LYS A 191 35.89 72.68 -6.57
CA LYS A 191 36.37 73.45 -5.41
C LYS A 191 37.62 74.29 -5.73
N GLN A 192 38.54 73.78 -6.54
CA GLN A 192 39.72 74.53 -7.01
C GLN A 192 39.38 75.65 -8.00
N ALA A 193 38.22 75.60 -8.67
CA ALA A 193 37.78 76.64 -9.59
C ALA A 193 36.96 77.75 -8.91
N SER A 194 36.61 77.57 -7.63
CA SER A 194 35.86 78.54 -6.82
C SER A 194 36.71 79.37 -5.85
N GLU A 195 38.02 79.10 -5.79
CA GLU A 195 39.06 79.94 -5.15
C GLU A 195 39.78 80.75 -6.22
#